data_AF-A0A382ENJ4-F1
#
_entry.id   AF-A0A382ENJ4-F1
#
_cell.length_a   1.000
_cell.length_b   1.000
_cell.length_c   1.000
_cell.angle_alpha   90.00
_cell.angle_beta   90.00
_cell.angle_gamma   90.00
#
_symmetry.space_group_name_H-M   'P 1'
#
loop_
_entity.id
_entity.type
_entity.pdbx_description
1 polymer ?
#
loop_
_entity_poly.entity_id
_entity_poly.type
_entity_poly.pdbx_seq_one_letter_code
_entity_poly.pdbx_strand_id
1 'polypeptide(L)'
;MVNFVFYSVSINGTDLPLIVAWLILGATFFTFYFRFINIRGFSHAIKIVLGKFDNDQRGPGEVSHFQALTTAISGTVGVGNVVHVAVAISIGGPGATFWLIVAGFLGMASKFVECTLGVKYRQTNPDGSISGGPMFYIDKGFSELNMPRIGKTMAWYYAICIMLGSLGAGCMFQANQAYVQFVNVSGGDASVFADQGWLFGLMLAILTAVVIIGGIKSIARVTSKLVPFMALLYVTTALIVIGAN
;
A
#
# COMPACT_ATOMS: atom_id res chain seq x y z
N MET A 1 2.08 9.55 -22.43
CA MET A 1 1.20 8.95 -21.39
C MET A 1 1.32 9.64 -20.04
N VAL A 2 2.52 9.84 -19.47
CA VAL A 2 2.70 10.47 -18.14
C VAL A 2 2.03 11.86 -18.05
N ASN A 3 2.27 12.75 -19.02
CA ASN A 3 1.68 14.09 -19.05
C ASN A 3 0.14 14.11 -19.20
N PHE A 4 -0.46 13.02 -19.69
CA PHE A 4 -1.91 12.89 -19.79
C PHE A 4 -2.51 12.43 -18.46
N VAL A 5 -1.86 11.47 -17.79
CA VAL A 5 -2.32 10.94 -16.49
C VAL A 5 -2.16 11.98 -15.38
N PHE A 6 -1.05 12.72 -15.39
CA PHE A 6 -0.76 13.80 -14.44
C PHE A 6 -1.13 15.18 -15.02
N TYR A 7 -2.10 15.22 -15.92
CA TYR A 7 -2.61 16.49 -16.41
C TYR A 7 -3.16 17.30 -15.25
N SER A 8 -2.68 18.53 -15.13
CA SER A 8 -3.04 19.44 -14.05
C SER A 8 -3.81 20.62 -14.59
N VAL A 9 -4.82 21.05 -13.84
CA VAL A 9 -5.54 22.29 -14.11
C VAL A 9 -5.11 23.30 -13.06
N SER A 10 -4.66 24.47 -13.51
CA SER A 10 -4.26 25.55 -12.62
C SER A 10 -5.51 26.22 -12.05
N ILE A 11 -5.73 26.10 -10.75
CA ILE A 11 -6.83 26.71 -10.02
C ILE A 11 -6.21 27.69 -9.03
N ASN A 12 -6.53 28.98 -9.14
CA ASN A 12 -6.00 30.04 -8.27
C ASN A 12 -4.46 30.04 -8.13
N GLY A 13 -3.74 29.78 -9.23
CA GLY A 13 -2.27 29.78 -9.26
C GLY A 13 -1.62 28.52 -8.67
N THR A 14 -2.39 27.47 -8.38
CA THR A 14 -1.89 26.17 -7.95
C THR A 14 -2.30 25.09 -8.95
N ASP A 15 -1.34 24.27 -9.38
CA ASP A 15 -1.61 23.15 -10.29
C ASP A 15 -2.24 21.98 -9.52
N LEU A 16 -3.49 21.64 -9.86
CA LEU A 16 -4.19 20.49 -9.31
C LEU A 16 -4.17 19.33 -10.31
N PRO A 17 -3.47 18.21 -10.00
CA PRO A 17 -3.51 17.03 -10.85
C PRO A 17 -4.92 16.42 -10.87
N LEU A 18 -5.52 16.28 -12.06
CA LEU A 18 -6.88 15.78 -12.20
C LEU A 18 -7.07 14.37 -11.64
N ILE A 19 -6.03 13.53 -11.69
CA ILE A 19 -6.07 12.20 -11.10
C ILE A 19 -6.27 12.24 -9.58
N VAL A 20 -5.68 13.20 -8.88
CA VAL A 20 -5.86 13.36 -7.43
C VAL A 20 -7.31 13.76 -7.14
N ALA A 21 -7.85 14.72 -7.90
CA ALA A 21 -9.25 15.12 -7.78
C ALA A 21 -10.19 13.92 -8.02
N TRP A 22 -9.94 13.14 -9.07
CA TRP A 22 -10.72 11.95 -9.40
C TRP A 22 -10.69 10.89 -8.28
N LEU A 23 -9.51 10.62 -7.70
CA LEU A 23 -9.35 9.67 -6.61
C LEU A 23 -10.07 10.13 -5.34
N ILE A 24 -9.98 11.42 -4.99
CA ILE A 24 -10.69 11.98 -3.83
C ILE A 24 -12.20 11.94 -4.06
N LEU A 25 -12.69 12.29 -5.25
CA LEU A 25 -14.11 12.20 -5.58
C LEU A 25 -14.64 10.76 -5.47
N GLY A 26 -13.91 9.77 -5.99
CA GLY A 26 -14.26 8.35 -5.85
C GLY A 26 -14.28 7.90 -4.39
N ALA A 27 -13.26 8.27 -3.61
CA ALA A 27 -13.19 7.94 -2.19
C ALA A 27 -14.32 8.59 -1.37
N THR A 28 -14.66 9.83 -1.71
CA THR A 28 -15.78 10.55 -1.12
C THR A 28 -17.10 9.86 -1.46
N PHE A 29 -17.32 9.52 -2.74
CA PHE A 29 -18.50 8.77 -3.18
C PHE A 29 -18.66 7.46 -2.42
N PHE A 30 -17.61 6.63 -2.33
CA PHE A 30 -17.68 5.38 -1.58
C PHE A 30 -17.94 5.60 -0.09
N THR A 31 -17.33 6.62 0.51
CA THR A 31 -17.56 6.96 1.91
C THR A 31 -19.04 7.24 2.17
N PHE A 32 -19.70 8.05 1.34
CA PHE A 32 -21.13 8.35 1.50
C PHE A 32 -22.04 7.20 1.10
N TYR A 33 -21.76 6.51 -0.02
CA TYR A 33 -22.54 5.37 -0.49
C TYR A 33 -22.60 4.24 0.54
N PHE A 34 -21.45 3.92 1.14
CA PHE A 34 -21.36 2.96 2.24
C PHE A 34 -21.63 3.59 3.62
N ARG A 35 -22.26 4.76 3.68
CA ARG A 35 -22.71 5.46 4.89
C ARG A 35 -21.62 5.53 5.98
N PHE A 36 -20.42 5.99 5.66
CA PHE A 36 -19.27 6.09 6.57
C PHE A 36 -18.84 4.74 7.19
N ILE A 37 -18.68 3.72 6.34
CA ILE A 37 -18.23 2.38 6.77
C ILE A 37 -16.87 2.40 7.48
N ASN A 38 -16.00 3.34 7.11
CA ASN A 38 -14.70 3.58 7.75
C ASN A 38 -14.83 3.88 9.26
N ILE A 39 -15.92 4.53 9.69
CA ILE A 39 -16.23 4.75 11.12
C ILE A 39 -17.04 3.57 11.68
N ARG A 40 -18.17 3.23 11.04
CA ARG A 40 -19.12 2.24 11.58
C ARG A 40 -18.51 0.83 11.70
N GLY A 41 -17.65 0.46 10.77
CA GLY A 41 -16.99 -0.86 10.72
C GLY A 41 -15.73 -0.95 11.58
N PHE A 42 -15.23 0.16 12.14
CA PHE A 42 -13.91 0.21 12.79
C PHE A 42 -13.78 -0.74 13.99
N SER A 43 -14.77 -0.74 14.88
CA SER A 43 -14.79 -1.65 16.05
C SER A 43 -14.84 -3.13 15.62
N HIS A 44 -15.58 -3.43 14.55
CA HIS A 44 -15.66 -4.79 14.01
C HIS A 44 -14.32 -5.21 13.38
N ALA A 45 -13.68 -4.33 12.62
CA ALA A 45 -12.37 -4.56 12.02
C ALA A 45 -11.32 -4.88 13.08
N ILE A 46 -11.28 -4.15 14.20
CA ILE A 46 -10.36 -4.45 15.31
C ILE A 46 -10.59 -5.87 15.85
N LYS A 47 -11.85 -6.25 16.08
CA LYS A 47 -12.19 -7.61 16.57
C LYS A 47 -11.73 -8.71 15.61
N ILE A 48 -11.82 -8.48 14.29
CA ILE A 48 -11.30 -9.40 13.25
C ILE A 48 -9.79 -9.55 13.38
N VAL A 49 -9.07 -8.44 13.47
CA VAL A 49 -7.60 -8.42 13.54
C VAL A 49 -7.08 -9.07 14.83
N LEU A 50 -7.82 -8.95 15.93
CA LEU A 50 -7.54 -9.62 17.20
C LEU A 50 -7.85 -11.13 17.19
N GLY A 51 -8.30 -11.68 16.07
CA GLY A 51 -8.59 -13.11 15.93
C GLY A 51 -9.88 -13.56 16.62
N LYS A 52 -10.75 -12.63 17.08
CA LYS A 52 -12.04 -12.99 17.70
C LYS A 52 -13.02 -13.69 16.74
N PHE A 53 -12.74 -13.61 15.44
CA PHE A 53 -13.50 -14.26 14.39
C PHE A 53 -12.69 -15.33 13.63
N ASP A 54 -11.46 -15.61 14.08
CA ASP A 54 -10.69 -16.77 13.62
C ASP A 54 -11.23 -18.02 14.34
N ASN A 55 -12.44 -18.47 13.98
CA ASN A 55 -13.05 -19.68 14.59
C ASN A 55 -12.28 -20.97 14.21
N ASP A 56 -12.41 -22.01 15.04
CA ASP A 56 -11.75 -23.33 14.95
C ASP A 56 -11.94 -24.07 13.60
N GLN A 57 -12.87 -23.66 12.76
CA GLN A 57 -12.96 -24.09 11.37
C GLN A 57 -12.27 -23.05 10.50
N ARG A 58 -10.99 -23.27 10.18
CA ARG A 58 -10.22 -22.45 9.24
C ARG A 58 -11.05 -22.20 7.98
N GLY A 59 -11.57 -21.00 7.83
CA GLY A 59 -12.23 -20.57 6.59
C GLY A 59 -11.25 -20.69 5.40
N PRO A 60 -11.76 -20.83 4.16
CA PRO A 60 -10.90 -20.97 2.99
C PRO A 60 -10.01 -19.73 2.80
N GLY A 61 -8.71 -19.90 3.01
CA GLY A 61 -7.68 -18.86 2.93
C GLY A 61 -6.28 -19.40 3.20
N GLU A 62 -5.24 -18.72 2.67
CA GLU A 62 -3.84 -19.16 2.81
C GLU A 62 -3.14 -18.60 4.06
N VAL A 63 -3.67 -17.52 4.63
CA VAL A 63 -3.10 -16.75 5.74
C VAL A 63 -4.20 -16.28 6.69
N SER A 64 -3.88 -16.02 7.95
CA SER A 64 -4.85 -15.48 8.92
C SER A 64 -5.24 -14.03 8.61
N HIS A 65 -6.32 -13.53 9.21
CA HIS A 65 -6.73 -12.13 9.04
C HIS A 65 -5.64 -11.14 9.48
N PHE A 66 -4.97 -11.41 10.61
CA PHE A 66 -3.84 -10.61 11.06
C PHE A 66 -2.68 -10.63 10.06
N GLN A 67 -2.32 -11.81 9.54
CA GLN A 67 -1.25 -11.96 8.56
C GLN A 67 -1.55 -11.27 7.23
N ALA A 68 -2.81 -11.33 6.78
CA ALA A 68 -3.25 -10.59 5.60
C ALA A 68 -3.12 -9.09 5.80
N LEU A 69 -3.55 -8.58 6.97
CA LEU A 69 -3.41 -7.16 7.31
C LEU A 69 -1.94 -6.74 7.37
N THR A 70 -1.08 -7.46 8.09
CA THR A 70 0.34 -7.08 8.21
C THR A 70 1.06 -7.16 6.87
N THR A 71 0.70 -8.10 6.00
CA THR A 71 1.26 -8.18 4.65
C THR A 71 0.81 -7.01 3.77
N ALA A 72 -0.47 -6.62 3.85
CA ALA A 72 -0.95 -5.43 3.16
C ALA A 72 -0.26 -4.16 3.67
N ILE A 73 -0.11 -4.02 4.99
CA ILE A 73 0.57 -2.87 5.62
C ILE A 73 2.06 -2.84 5.27
N SER A 74 2.76 -3.98 5.20
CA SER A 74 4.18 -3.98 4.81
C SER A 74 4.40 -3.46 3.39
N GLY A 75 3.43 -3.66 2.49
CA GLY A 75 3.51 -3.15 1.13
C GLY A 75 3.18 -1.67 1.01
N THR A 76 2.40 -1.12 1.95
CA THR A 76 1.97 0.29 1.92
C THR A 76 2.79 1.18 2.81
N VAL A 77 3.41 0.67 3.88
CA VAL A 77 4.25 1.42 4.83
C VAL A 77 5.71 1.14 4.52
N GLY A 78 6.43 2.16 4.07
CA GLY A 78 7.86 2.08 3.81
C GLY A 78 8.57 3.40 4.07
N VAL A 79 9.89 3.41 3.89
CA VAL A 79 10.75 4.61 4.04
C VAL A 79 10.22 5.75 3.16
N GLY A 80 9.70 5.42 1.98
CA GLY A 80 9.05 6.37 1.09
C GLY A 80 7.92 7.17 1.74
N ASN A 81 7.10 6.60 2.63
CA ASN A 81 5.98 7.35 3.22
C ASN A 81 6.47 8.45 4.15
N VAL A 82 7.54 8.19 4.92
CA VAL A 82 8.13 9.17 5.82
C VAL A 82 8.70 10.34 5.02
N VAL A 83 9.43 10.03 3.95
CA VAL A 83 10.05 11.05 3.10
C VAL A 83 9.01 11.87 2.33
N HIS A 84 7.98 11.24 1.75
CA HIS A 84 6.97 11.98 0.99
C HIS A 84 6.12 12.90 1.88
N VAL A 85 5.84 12.51 3.12
CA VAL A 85 5.15 13.40 4.08
C VAL A 85 6.03 14.61 4.38
N ALA A 86 7.33 14.42 4.62
CA ALA A 86 8.26 15.52 4.84
C ALA A 86 8.34 16.45 3.62
N VAL A 87 8.46 15.89 2.41
CA VAL A 87 8.47 16.66 1.15
C VAL A 87 7.16 17.43 0.96
N ALA A 88 6.01 16.80 1.22
CA ALA A 88 4.71 17.44 1.09
C ALA A 88 4.54 18.63 2.05
N ILE A 89 5.03 18.52 3.28
CA ILE A 89 5.01 19.61 4.26
C ILE A 89 5.98 20.72 3.87
N SER A 90 7.19 20.37 3.40
CA SER A 90 8.19 21.35 2.96
C SER A 90 7.72 22.19 1.76
N ILE A 91 6.98 21.59 0.83
CA ILE A 91 6.47 22.27 -0.36
C ILE A 91 5.11 22.94 -0.10
N GLY A 92 4.17 22.22 0.51
CA GLY A 92 2.78 22.66 0.71
C GLY A 92 2.53 23.40 2.03
N GLY A 93 3.54 23.52 2.89
CA GLY A 93 3.44 24.09 4.22
C GLY A 93 2.74 23.18 5.24
N PRO A 94 2.58 23.64 6.49
CA PRO A 94 2.00 22.85 7.59
C PRO A 94 0.57 22.35 7.33
N GLY A 95 -0.19 23.06 6.49
CA GLY A 95 -1.56 22.67 6.11
C GLY A 95 -1.64 21.37 5.31
N ALA A 96 -0.54 20.92 4.70
CA ALA A 96 -0.48 19.67 3.95
C ALA A 96 -0.81 18.45 4.83
N THR A 97 -0.42 18.47 6.11
CA THR A 97 -0.68 17.37 7.05
C THR A 97 -2.17 17.12 7.24
N PHE A 98 -2.98 18.18 7.38
CA PHE A 98 -4.43 18.05 7.50
C PHE A 98 -5.04 17.35 6.29
N TRP A 99 -4.65 17.77 5.07
CA TRP A 99 -5.16 17.20 3.84
C TRP A 99 -4.72 15.75 3.61
N LEU A 100 -3.51 15.38 4.02
CA LEU A 100 -3.05 13.98 3.99
C LEU A 100 -3.90 13.09 4.89
N ILE A 101 -4.27 13.58 6.09
CA ILE A 101 -5.15 12.85 7.02
C ILE A 101 -6.55 12.69 6.41
N VAL A 102 -7.12 13.75 5.85
CA VAL A 102 -8.45 13.71 5.20
C VAL A 102 -8.45 12.75 4.01
N ALA A 103 -7.45 12.82 3.14
CA ALA A 103 -7.32 11.92 1.99
C ALA A 103 -7.17 10.46 2.43
N GLY A 104 -6.37 10.18 3.47
CA GLY A 104 -6.24 8.85 4.05
C GLY A 104 -7.56 8.35 4.65
N PHE A 105 -8.29 9.20 5.36
CA PHE A 105 -9.58 8.88 5.95
C PHE A 105 -10.64 8.49 4.92
N LEU A 106 -10.74 9.26 3.83
CA LEU A 106 -11.63 8.94 2.70
C LEU A 106 -11.16 7.69 1.96
N GLY A 107 -9.85 7.53 1.78
CA GLY A 107 -9.23 6.39 1.11
C GLY A 107 -9.54 5.04 1.78
N MET A 108 -9.82 5.02 3.09
CA MET A 108 -10.26 3.80 3.78
C MET A 108 -11.51 3.17 3.15
N ALA A 109 -12.48 3.99 2.72
CA ALA A 109 -13.68 3.48 2.07
C ALA A 109 -13.37 2.89 0.68
N SER A 110 -12.50 3.54 -0.11
CA SER A 110 -12.04 2.99 -1.39
C SER A 110 -11.33 1.65 -1.21
N LYS A 111 -10.43 1.55 -0.24
CA LYS A 111 -9.73 0.29 0.06
C LYS A 111 -10.67 -0.80 0.54
N PHE A 112 -11.69 -0.45 1.33
CA PHE A 112 -12.73 -1.41 1.71
C PHE A 112 -13.46 -2.00 0.50
N VAL A 113 -13.83 -1.17 -0.48
CA VAL A 113 -14.49 -1.62 -1.72
C VAL A 113 -13.56 -2.52 -2.53
N GLU A 114 -12.31 -2.10 -2.73
CA GLU A 114 -11.28 -2.85 -3.46
C GLU A 114 -11.07 -4.25 -2.86
N CYS A 115 -10.88 -4.32 -1.54
CA CYS A 115 -10.69 -5.60 -0.85
C CYS A 115 -11.95 -6.48 -0.89
N THR A 116 -13.14 -5.88 -0.75
CA THR A 116 -14.41 -6.61 -0.81
C THR A 116 -14.59 -7.26 -2.19
N LEU A 117 -14.36 -6.51 -3.28
CA LEU A 117 -14.40 -7.05 -4.63
C LEU A 117 -13.29 -8.08 -4.86
N GLY A 118 -12.09 -7.84 -4.33
CA GLY A 118 -10.97 -8.77 -4.38
C GLY A 118 -11.30 -10.13 -3.77
N VAL A 119 -12.00 -10.16 -2.64
CA VAL A 119 -12.46 -11.40 -1.99
C VAL A 119 -13.63 -12.02 -2.77
N LYS A 120 -14.60 -11.23 -3.21
CA LYS A 120 -15.78 -11.72 -3.97
C LYS A 120 -15.38 -12.41 -5.28
N TYR A 121 -14.41 -11.85 -6.01
CA TYR A 121 -14.03 -12.30 -7.34
C TYR A 121 -12.72 -13.10 -7.40
N ARG A 122 -12.15 -13.49 -6.25
CA ARG A 122 -10.93 -14.31 -6.19
C ARG A 122 -11.07 -15.62 -6.97
N GLN A 123 -9.94 -16.13 -7.46
CA GLN A 123 -9.83 -17.41 -8.14
C GLN A 123 -9.00 -18.36 -7.29
N THR A 124 -9.46 -19.60 -7.17
CA THR A 124 -8.66 -20.69 -6.62
C THR A 124 -7.96 -21.37 -7.78
N ASN A 125 -6.64 -21.36 -7.78
CA ASN A 125 -5.82 -21.96 -8.81
C ASN A 125 -5.80 -23.49 -8.65
N PRO A 126 -5.38 -24.25 -9.69
CA PRO A 126 -5.32 -25.72 -9.62
C PRO A 126 -4.38 -26.27 -8.53
N ASP A 127 -3.37 -25.51 -8.12
CA ASP A 127 -2.44 -25.85 -7.04
C ASP A 127 -2.98 -25.52 -5.63
N GLY A 128 -4.23 -25.02 -5.55
CA GLY A 128 -4.88 -24.62 -4.30
C GLY A 128 -4.52 -23.22 -3.80
N SER A 129 -3.64 -22.49 -4.50
CA SER A 129 -3.33 -21.09 -4.18
C SER A 129 -4.49 -20.16 -4.57
N ILE A 130 -4.58 -18.99 -3.93
CA ILE A 130 -5.67 -18.04 -4.15
C ILE A 130 -5.13 -16.78 -4.82
N SER A 131 -5.62 -16.50 -6.03
CA SER A 131 -5.32 -15.28 -6.77
C SER A 131 -6.50 -14.32 -6.70
N GLY A 132 -6.27 -13.10 -6.26
CA GLY A 132 -7.28 -12.05 -6.17
C GLY A 132 -6.70 -10.68 -6.51
N GLY A 133 -7.58 -9.71 -6.74
CA GLY A 133 -7.19 -8.32 -7.02
C GLY A 133 -7.94 -7.69 -8.19
N PRO A 134 -7.56 -6.46 -8.57
CA PRO A 134 -8.33 -5.66 -9.53
C PRO A 134 -8.42 -6.24 -10.92
N MET A 135 -7.36 -6.87 -11.41
CA MET A 135 -7.38 -7.61 -12.67
C MET A 135 -8.50 -8.68 -12.70
N PHE A 136 -8.77 -9.35 -11.58
CA PHE A 136 -9.80 -10.39 -11.53
C PHE A 136 -11.22 -9.81 -11.41
N TYR A 137 -11.42 -8.81 -10.54
CA TYR A 137 -12.76 -8.25 -10.37
C TYR A 137 -13.15 -7.32 -11.54
N ILE A 138 -12.20 -6.72 -12.26
CA ILE A 138 -12.49 -5.97 -13.48
C ILE A 138 -12.92 -6.93 -14.59
N ASP A 139 -12.19 -8.03 -14.80
CA ASP A 139 -12.55 -9.02 -15.82
C ASP A 139 -13.92 -9.66 -15.55
N LYS A 140 -14.10 -10.21 -14.34
CA LYS A 140 -15.35 -10.89 -13.96
C LYS A 140 -16.51 -9.91 -13.78
N GLY A 141 -16.29 -8.77 -13.12
CA GLY A 141 -17.33 -7.79 -12.84
C GLY A 141 -17.91 -7.18 -14.11
N PHE A 142 -17.08 -6.84 -15.10
CA PHE A 142 -17.58 -6.36 -16.39
C PHE A 142 -18.23 -7.48 -17.22
N SER A 143 -17.79 -8.73 -17.05
CA SER A 143 -18.44 -9.88 -17.68
C SER A 143 -19.87 -10.09 -17.16
N GLU A 144 -20.10 -9.91 -15.85
CA GLU A 144 -21.45 -9.93 -15.25
C GLU A 144 -22.34 -8.78 -15.76
N LEU A 145 -21.75 -7.68 -16.21
CA LEU A 145 -22.45 -6.54 -16.82
C LEU A 145 -22.65 -6.69 -18.34
N ASN A 146 -22.45 -7.88 -18.90
CA ASN A 146 -22.50 -8.16 -20.35
C ASN A 146 -21.49 -7.37 -21.19
N MET A 147 -20.36 -6.95 -20.59
CA MET A 147 -19.28 -6.19 -21.25
C MET A 147 -17.91 -6.90 -21.17
N PRO A 148 -17.81 -8.20 -21.53
CA PRO A 148 -16.60 -9.01 -21.28
C PRO A 148 -15.35 -8.50 -22.03
N ARG A 149 -15.51 -7.92 -23.22
CA ARG A 149 -14.39 -7.38 -24.00
C ARG A 149 -13.72 -6.19 -23.30
N ILE A 150 -14.52 -5.32 -22.71
CA ILE A 150 -14.02 -4.13 -21.99
C ILE A 150 -13.36 -4.56 -20.68
N GLY A 151 -14.01 -5.48 -19.94
CA GLY A 151 -13.44 -6.07 -18.73
C GLY A 151 -12.06 -6.66 -18.94
N LYS A 152 -11.93 -7.55 -19.93
CA LYS A 152 -10.65 -8.21 -20.23
C LYS A 152 -9.55 -7.22 -20.64
N THR A 153 -9.90 -6.20 -21.43
CA THR A 153 -8.95 -5.17 -21.87
C THR A 153 -8.47 -4.32 -20.70
N MET A 154 -9.39 -3.87 -19.83
CA MET A 154 -9.04 -3.08 -18.65
C MET A 154 -8.27 -3.89 -17.60
N ALA A 155 -8.59 -5.17 -17.43
CA ALA A 155 -7.85 -6.06 -16.55
C ALA A 155 -6.39 -6.23 -17.00
N TRP A 156 -6.16 -6.42 -18.30
CA TRP A 156 -4.82 -6.48 -18.88
C TRP A 156 -4.06 -5.16 -18.74
N TYR A 157 -4.71 -4.04 -19.03
CA TYR A 157 -4.15 -2.71 -18.84
C TYR A 157 -3.71 -2.51 -17.38
N TYR A 158 -4.60 -2.81 -16.43
CA TYR A 158 -4.28 -2.74 -15.00
C TYR A 158 -3.11 -3.63 -14.61
N ALA A 159 -3.11 -4.90 -15.06
CA ALA A 159 -2.07 -5.87 -14.74
C ALA A 159 -0.67 -5.42 -15.23
N ILE A 160 -0.58 -4.86 -16.43
CA ILE A 160 0.67 -4.32 -16.96
C ILE A 160 1.10 -3.07 -16.17
N CYS A 161 0.18 -2.14 -15.92
CA CYS A 161 0.48 -0.93 -15.17
C CYS A 161 0.92 -1.21 -13.72
N ILE A 162 0.27 -2.13 -13.02
CA ILE A 162 0.65 -2.48 -11.64
C ILE A 162 1.98 -3.23 -11.61
N MET A 163 2.26 -4.09 -12.60
CA MET A 163 3.55 -4.78 -12.72
C MET A 163 4.68 -3.76 -12.90
N LEU A 164 4.58 -2.86 -13.88
CA LEU A 164 5.58 -1.82 -14.12
C LEU A 164 5.66 -0.82 -12.96
N GLY A 165 4.53 -0.42 -12.39
CA GLY A 165 4.46 0.49 -11.25
C GLY A 165 5.10 -0.09 -10.00
N SER A 166 4.94 -1.40 -9.77
CA SER A 166 5.56 -2.09 -8.63
C SER A 166 7.08 -2.11 -8.72
N LEU A 167 7.66 -2.21 -9.93
CA LEU A 167 9.11 -2.14 -10.10
C LEU A 167 9.66 -0.76 -9.73
N GLY A 168 9.01 0.31 -10.18
CA GLY A 168 9.44 1.68 -9.90
C GLY A 168 9.19 2.10 -8.46
N ALA A 169 7.91 2.27 -8.09
CA ALA A 169 7.51 2.81 -6.80
C ALA A 169 7.70 1.80 -5.65
N GLY A 170 7.47 0.51 -5.93
CA GLY A 170 7.57 -0.55 -4.93
C GLY A 170 9.02 -0.97 -4.65
N CYS A 171 9.77 -1.31 -5.70
CA CYS A 171 11.11 -1.89 -5.54
C CYS A 171 12.23 -0.85 -5.60
N MET A 172 12.40 -0.18 -6.75
CA MET A 172 13.57 0.68 -7.01
C MET A 172 13.62 1.87 -6.05
N PHE A 173 12.50 2.59 -5.89
CA PHE A 173 12.44 3.75 -5.02
C PHE A 173 12.68 3.38 -3.55
N GLN A 174 12.00 2.36 -3.04
CA GLN A 174 12.16 1.95 -1.64
C GLN A 174 13.58 1.46 -1.33
N ALA A 175 14.20 0.70 -2.25
CA ALA A 175 15.58 0.24 -2.12
C ALA A 175 16.57 1.42 -2.08
N ASN A 176 16.39 2.41 -2.97
CA ASN A 176 17.23 3.60 -3.01
C ASN A 176 17.07 4.46 -1.74
N GLN A 177 15.83 4.67 -1.28
CA GLN A 177 15.59 5.43 -0.05
C GLN A 177 16.19 4.74 1.19
N ALA A 178 16.13 3.40 1.25
CA ALA A 178 16.78 2.64 2.31
C ALA A 178 18.31 2.80 2.28
N TYR A 179 18.92 2.77 1.08
CA TYR A 179 20.35 2.98 0.89
C TYR A 179 20.79 4.38 1.34
N VAL A 180 20.10 5.44 0.90
CA VAL A 180 20.44 6.82 1.29
C VAL A 180 20.38 7.01 2.80
N GLN A 181 19.36 6.46 3.46
CA GLN A 181 19.27 6.51 4.93
C GLN A 181 20.38 5.72 5.61
N PHE A 182 20.76 4.57 5.06
CA PHE A 182 21.88 3.76 5.57
C PHE A 182 23.22 4.48 5.45
N VAL A 183 23.51 5.11 4.32
CA VAL A 183 24.72 5.92 4.12
C VAL A 183 24.75 7.09 5.10
N ASN A 184 23.64 7.81 5.26
CA ASN A 184 23.54 8.94 6.19
C ASN A 184 23.88 8.53 7.64
N VAL A 185 23.37 7.38 8.10
CA VAL A 185 23.62 6.91 9.48
C VAL A 185 25.03 6.33 9.65
N SER A 186 25.63 5.81 8.58
CA SER A 186 26.97 5.17 8.63
C SER A 186 28.15 6.14 8.46
N GLY A 187 27.89 7.46 8.41
CA GLY A 187 28.93 8.49 8.30
C GLY A 187 28.80 9.41 7.08
N GLY A 188 27.69 9.33 6.34
CA GLY A 188 27.43 10.17 5.17
C GLY A 188 28.48 9.95 4.08
N ASP A 189 29.01 11.04 3.52
CA ASP A 189 30.01 11.00 2.44
C ASP A 189 31.35 10.37 2.87
N ALA A 190 31.62 10.26 4.18
CA ALA A 190 32.80 9.58 4.70
C ALA A 190 32.58 8.07 4.92
N SER A 191 31.36 7.56 4.69
CA SER A 191 31.04 6.14 4.83
C SER A 191 31.68 5.32 3.72
N VAL A 192 32.21 4.13 4.09
CA VAL A 192 32.70 3.12 3.12
C VAL A 192 31.61 2.71 2.12
N PHE A 193 30.33 2.92 2.49
CA PHE A 193 29.18 2.58 1.69
C PHE A 193 28.69 3.69 0.76
N ALA A 194 29.25 4.92 0.81
CA ALA A 194 28.75 6.06 0.03
C ALA A 194 28.71 5.81 -1.49
N ASP A 195 29.71 5.10 -2.01
CA ASP A 195 29.81 4.73 -3.44
C ASP A 195 29.50 3.24 -3.73
N GLN A 196 29.09 2.48 -2.70
CA GLN A 196 28.88 1.03 -2.80
C GLN A 196 27.39 0.64 -2.83
N GLY A 197 26.56 1.42 -3.53
CA GLY A 197 25.13 1.17 -3.65
C GLY A 197 24.78 -0.20 -4.24
N TRP A 198 25.63 -0.73 -5.13
CA TRP A 198 25.46 -2.08 -5.69
C TRP A 198 25.61 -3.17 -4.62
N LEU A 199 26.50 -2.99 -3.64
CA LEU A 199 26.74 -3.94 -2.56
C LEU A 199 25.56 -3.96 -1.59
N PHE A 200 25.06 -2.79 -1.21
CA PHE A 200 23.84 -2.67 -0.41
C PHE A 200 22.64 -3.28 -1.14
N GLY A 201 22.48 -2.98 -2.44
CA GLY A 201 21.43 -3.55 -3.27
C GLY A 201 21.50 -5.08 -3.36
N LEU A 202 22.70 -5.65 -3.51
CA LEU A 202 22.90 -7.10 -3.52
C LEU A 202 22.53 -7.73 -2.18
N MET A 203 22.95 -7.14 -1.06
CA MET A 203 22.54 -7.62 0.27
C MET A 203 21.03 -7.57 0.45
N LEU A 204 20.39 -6.45 0.08
CA LEU A 204 18.95 -6.28 0.15
C LEU A 204 18.21 -7.30 -0.74
N ALA A 205 18.73 -7.57 -1.93
CA ALA A 205 18.18 -8.58 -2.84
C ALA A 205 18.24 -9.99 -2.25
N ILE A 206 19.37 -10.38 -1.64
CA ILE A 206 19.52 -11.69 -0.99
C ILE A 206 18.53 -11.82 0.18
N LEU A 207 18.46 -10.80 1.05
CA LEU A 207 17.51 -10.80 2.19
C LEU A 207 16.06 -10.89 1.70
N THR A 208 15.72 -10.15 0.64
CA THR A 208 14.37 -10.16 0.05
C THR A 208 14.06 -11.52 -0.58
N ALA A 209 15.02 -12.14 -1.28
CA ALA A 209 14.87 -13.46 -1.88
C ALA A 209 14.55 -14.53 -0.83
N VAL A 210 15.23 -14.53 0.31
CA VAL A 210 14.97 -15.45 1.43
C VAL A 210 13.51 -15.36 1.90
N VAL A 211 12.91 -14.17 1.88
CA VAL A 211 11.52 -13.95 2.29
C VAL A 211 10.53 -14.37 1.20
N ILE A 212 10.78 -14.01 -0.06
CA ILE A 212 9.83 -14.19 -1.18
C ILE A 212 9.79 -15.63 -1.70
N ILE A 213 10.90 -16.37 -1.71
CA ILE A 213 10.97 -17.73 -2.30
C ILE A 213 9.93 -18.69 -1.67
N GLY A 214 9.63 -18.54 -0.38
CA GLY A 214 8.62 -19.35 0.30
C GLY A 214 7.16 -18.95 0.01
N GLY A 215 6.91 -18.03 -0.92
CA GLY A 215 5.59 -17.57 -1.32
C GLY A 215 4.85 -16.76 -0.26
N ILE A 216 3.53 -16.60 -0.43
CA ILE A 216 2.70 -15.74 0.42
C ILE A 216 2.74 -16.13 1.90
N LYS A 217 2.88 -17.43 2.21
CA LYS A 217 2.98 -17.93 3.59
C LYS A 217 4.28 -17.49 4.27
N SER A 218 5.38 -17.44 3.53
CA SER A 218 6.67 -16.94 4.05
C SER A 218 6.62 -15.44 4.27
N ILE A 219 6.13 -14.69 3.28
CA ILE A 219 5.93 -13.24 3.37
C ILE A 219 5.10 -12.90 4.61
N ALA A 220 3.92 -13.52 4.74
CA ALA A 220 3.02 -13.32 5.87
C ALA A 220 3.65 -13.62 7.24
N ARG A 221 4.49 -14.66 7.33
CA ARG A 221 5.20 -15.03 8.56
C ARG A 221 6.21 -13.97 8.98
N VAL A 222 6.91 -13.36 8.02
CA VAL A 222 7.90 -12.31 8.29
C VAL A 222 7.20 -11.00 8.60
N THR A 223 6.24 -10.58 7.78
CA THR A 223 5.52 -9.30 7.92
C THR A 223 4.72 -9.24 9.21
N SER A 224 4.12 -10.34 9.65
CA SER A 224 3.37 -10.40 10.92
C SER A 224 4.21 -10.12 12.16
N LYS A 225 5.54 -10.28 12.09
CA LYS A 225 6.47 -9.92 13.17
C LYS A 225 7.11 -8.55 12.94
N LEU A 226 7.57 -8.31 11.71
CA LEU A 226 8.33 -7.11 11.35
C LEU A 226 7.47 -5.85 11.38
N VAL A 227 6.26 -5.90 10.84
CA VAL A 227 5.39 -4.71 10.72
C VAL A 227 4.96 -4.16 12.08
N PRO A 228 4.45 -4.96 13.03
CA PRO A 228 4.10 -4.44 14.34
C PRO A 228 5.30 -3.86 15.08
N PHE A 229 6.47 -4.51 14.97
CA PHE A 229 7.71 -4.02 15.56
C PHE A 229 8.12 -2.66 14.99
N MET A 230 8.12 -2.52 13.66
CA MET A 230 8.42 -1.26 12.97
C MET A 230 7.45 -0.15 13.38
N ALA A 231 6.15 -0.43 13.44
CA ALA A 231 5.15 0.56 13.83
C ALA A 231 5.34 1.01 15.29
N LEU A 232 5.60 0.07 16.20
CA LEU A 232 5.82 0.37 17.62
C LEU A 232 7.09 1.20 17.80
N LEU A 233 8.18 0.85 17.13
CA LEU A 233 9.43 1.62 17.15
C LEU A 233 9.19 3.04 16.65
N TYR A 234 8.52 3.21 15.51
CA TYR A 234 8.26 4.52 14.92
C TYR A 234 7.41 5.41 15.84
N VAL A 235 6.28 4.89 16.33
CA VAL A 235 5.37 5.64 17.22
C VAL A 235 6.06 5.98 18.55
N THR A 236 6.81 5.04 19.14
CA THR A 236 7.52 5.27 20.40
C THR A 236 8.56 6.38 20.24
N THR A 237 9.39 6.33 19.20
CA THR A 237 10.39 7.37 18.93
C THR A 237 9.72 8.73 18.69
N ALA A 238 8.62 8.78 17.93
CA ALA A 238 7.88 10.02 17.70
C ALA A 238 7.33 10.62 19.00
N LEU A 239 6.74 9.79 19.87
CA LEU A 239 6.24 10.24 21.17
C LEU A 239 7.35 10.74 22.10
N ILE A 240 8.52 10.10 22.08
CA ILE A 240 9.70 10.57 22.84
C ILE A 240 10.14 11.95 22.34
N VAL A 241 10.24 12.16 21.01
CA VAL A 241 10.62 13.46 20.44
C VAL A 241 9.61 14.55 20.75
N ILE A 242 8.30 14.23 20.74
CA ILE A 242 7.23 15.17 21.10
C ILE A 242 7.28 15.49 22.59
N GLY A 243 7.57 14.52 23.46
CA GLY A 243 7.65 14.73 24.90
C GLY A 243 8.95 15.39 25.37
N ALA A 244 10.01 15.32 24.57
CA ALA A 244 11.31 15.93 24.86
C ALA A 244 11.48 17.34 24.27
N ASN A 245 10.65 17.72 23.28
CA ASN A 245 10.50 19.10 22.80
C ASN A 245 9.48 19.86 23.64
#